data_AF-A0A7C6DT52-F1
#
_entry.id   AF-A0A7C6DT52-F1
#
_cell.length_a   1.000
_cell.length_b   1.000
_cell.length_c   1.000
_cell.angle_alpha   90.00
_cell.angle_beta   90.00
_cell.angle_gamma   90.00
#
_symmetry.space_group_name_H-M   'P 1'
#
loop_
_entity.id
_entity.type
_entity.pdbx_description
1 polymer ?
#
loop_
_entity_poly.entity_id
_entity_poly.type
_entity_poly.pdbx_seq_one_letter_code
_entity_poly.pdbx_strand_id
1 'polypeptide(L)'
;MNEVKITNKIKLESKITFKGVKVTGPNGTKEVKITGDKIEETLKDSFKQGLLKGLVVSTLGISLPLYTTVMFWSGSANALPIKLYGLLGLSYPLLISIIKAIEGYKNSEKAAKEVGLNKQQSINAGIKGSILGSIKGICHGLIDYTILGTSTLMLLSLIPVSPIFTPLAILSTGLVLGGLYNIIKDKVRKHFLSNNR
;
A
#
# COMPACT_ATOMS: atom_id res chain seq x y z
N MET A 1 -31.87 26.11 43.97
CA MET A 1 -30.77 26.34 43.01
C MET A 1 -30.11 24.99 42.75
N ASN A 2 -30.38 24.36 41.60
CA ASN A 2 -29.77 23.07 41.29
C ASN A 2 -28.45 23.29 40.55
N GLU A 3 -27.34 22.98 41.21
CA GLU A 3 -26.04 22.83 40.55
C GLU A 3 -26.09 21.61 39.62
N VAL A 4 -26.20 21.85 38.31
CA VAL A 4 -25.88 20.82 37.31
C VAL A 4 -24.37 20.85 37.08
N LYS A 5 -23.61 20.16 37.94
CA LYS A 5 -22.21 19.80 37.69
C LYS A 5 -22.16 18.41 37.07
N ILE A 6 -22.09 18.33 35.74
CA ILE A 6 -21.31 17.29 35.05
C ILE A 6 -20.72 17.92 33.78
N THR A 7 -19.69 18.74 33.92
CA THR A 7 -18.76 18.97 32.81
C THR A 7 -17.88 17.73 32.70
N ASN A 8 -18.39 16.70 32.01
CA ASN A 8 -17.56 15.65 31.46
C ASN A 8 -16.52 16.34 30.58
N LYS A 9 -15.31 16.54 31.13
CA LYS A 9 -14.20 17.21 30.46
C LYS A 9 -13.87 16.33 29.26
N ILE A 10 -14.41 16.69 28.08
CA ILE A 10 -14.21 15.93 26.84
C ILE A 10 -12.71 15.87 26.64
N LYS A 11 -12.13 14.70 26.87
CA LYS A 11 -10.68 14.50 26.80
C LYS A 11 -10.32 14.49 25.32
N LEU A 12 -9.72 15.60 24.89
CA LEU A 12 -9.32 15.83 23.52
C LEU A 12 -8.15 14.91 23.16
N GLU A 13 -8.45 13.75 22.57
CA GLU A 13 -7.45 12.71 22.33
C GLU A 13 -7.60 12.08 20.95
N SER A 14 -6.44 11.80 20.35
CA SER A 14 -6.30 10.93 19.17
C SER A 14 -5.72 9.58 19.62
N LYS A 15 -6.31 8.47 19.20
CA LYS A 15 -5.85 7.12 19.53
C LYS A 15 -5.74 6.28 18.26
N ILE A 16 -4.62 5.59 18.11
CA ILE A 16 -4.44 4.60 17.05
C ILE A 16 -5.26 3.36 17.43
N THR A 17 -6.12 2.91 16.51
CA THR A 17 -6.83 1.64 16.58
C THR A 17 -6.39 0.76 15.41
N PHE A 18 -6.66 -0.54 15.47
CA PHE A 18 -6.40 -1.44 14.34
C PHE A 18 -7.15 -1.00 13.06
N LYS A 19 -8.32 -0.38 13.23
CA LYS A 19 -9.17 0.11 12.13
C LYS A 19 -8.69 1.46 11.57
N GLY A 20 -8.08 2.32 12.37
CA GLY A 20 -7.73 3.67 11.95
C GLY A 20 -7.22 4.59 13.07
N VAL A 21 -7.39 5.90 12.89
CA VAL A 21 -7.14 6.89 13.93
C VAL A 21 -8.48 7.39 14.45
N LYS A 22 -8.79 7.09 15.71
CA LYS A 22 -9.97 7.62 16.39
C LYS A 22 -9.62 8.99 16.96
N VAL A 23 -10.39 10.00 16.57
CA VAL A 23 -10.20 11.39 16.98
C VAL A 23 -11.45 11.86 17.72
N THR A 24 -11.27 12.32 18.96
CA THR A 24 -12.37 12.78 19.82
C THR A 24 -12.18 14.26 20.11
N GLY A 25 -13.17 15.09 19.79
CA GLY A 25 -13.17 16.54 20.01
C GLY A 25 -14.51 17.06 20.53
N PRO A 26 -14.66 18.38 20.69
CA PRO A 26 -15.90 18.99 21.19
C PRO A 26 -17.11 18.70 20.28
N ASN A 27 -16.88 18.56 18.97
CA ASN A 27 -17.94 18.30 18.00
C ASN A 27 -18.19 16.80 17.78
N GLY A 28 -17.73 15.95 18.70
CA GLY A 28 -17.94 14.50 18.67
C GLY A 28 -16.69 13.71 18.29
N THR A 29 -16.92 12.48 17.85
CA THR A 29 -15.87 11.50 17.55
C THR A 29 -15.88 11.14 16.07
N LYS A 30 -14.71 11.19 15.42
CA LYS A 30 -14.52 10.68 14.05
C LYS A 30 -13.45 9.59 14.05
N GLU A 31 -13.74 8.47 13.41
CA GLU A 31 -12.75 7.43 13.14
C GLU A 31 -12.28 7.53 11.71
N VAL A 32 -11.01 7.93 11.52
CA VAL A 32 -10.37 7.96 10.21
C VAL A 32 -9.86 6.57 9.93
N LYS A 33 -10.64 5.80 9.18
CA LYS A 33 -10.19 4.53 8.64
C LYS A 33 -9.07 4.80 7.65
N ILE A 34 -7.88 4.32 7.98
CA ILE A 34 -6.81 4.19 6.99
C ILE A 34 -7.11 2.91 6.23
N THR A 35 -8.03 2.99 5.27
CA THR A 35 -8.35 1.88 4.38
C THR A 35 -7.15 1.58 3.49
N GLY A 36 -7.02 0.31 3.09
CA GLY A 36 -6.14 -0.06 1.99
C GLY A 36 -6.55 0.63 0.69
N ASP A 37 -6.01 0.19 -0.45
CA ASP A 37 -6.43 0.71 -1.76
C ASP A 37 -7.95 0.81 -1.89
N LYS A 38 -8.43 1.86 -2.55
CA LYS A 38 -9.83 1.98 -2.94
C LYS A 38 -10.22 0.71 -3.70
N ILE A 39 -11.39 0.17 -3.37
CA ILE A 39 -11.98 -0.92 -4.13
C ILE A 39 -12.61 -0.27 -5.34
N GLU A 40 -12.15 -0.64 -6.54
CA GLU A 40 -12.73 -0.08 -7.74
C GLU A 40 -14.15 -0.64 -7.95
N GLU A 41 -15.04 0.23 -8.43
CA GLU A 41 -16.44 -0.14 -8.62
C GLU A 41 -16.57 -1.14 -9.77
N THR A 42 -15.79 -0.94 -10.84
CA THR A 42 -15.81 -1.76 -12.04
C THR A 42 -14.59 -2.67 -12.19
N LEU A 43 -14.80 -3.84 -12.80
CA LEU A 43 -13.71 -4.77 -13.15
C LEU A 43 -12.66 -4.13 -14.07
N LYS A 44 -13.09 -3.23 -14.97
CA LYS A 44 -12.20 -2.55 -15.92
C LYS A 44 -11.24 -1.60 -15.21
N ASP A 45 -11.71 -0.91 -14.19
CA ASP A 45 -10.89 0.02 -13.40
C ASP A 45 -9.95 -0.74 -12.47
N SER A 46 -10.43 -1.82 -11.81
CA SER A 46 -9.56 -2.75 -11.07
C SER A 46 -8.43 -3.26 -11.95
N PHE A 47 -8.75 -3.70 -13.18
CA PHE A 47 -7.76 -4.23 -14.12
C PHE A 47 -6.77 -3.16 -14.58
N LYS A 48 -7.22 -1.95 -14.94
CA LYS A 48 -6.33 -0.85 -15.34
C LYS A 48 -5.38 -0.42 -14.23
N GLN A 49 -5.89 -0.31 -13.01
CA GLN A 49 -5.06 0.03 -11.86
C GLN A 49 -4.06 -1.10 -11.56
N GLY A 50 -4.50 -2.36 -11.71
CA GLY A 50 -3.66 -3.53 -11.62
C GLY A 50 -2.58 -3.58 -12.68
N LEU A 51 -2.90 -3.24 -13.94
CA LEU A 51 -1.94 -3.10 -15.04
C LEU A 51 -0.89 -2.05 -14.72
N LEU A 52 -1.30 -0.87 -14.23
CA LEU A 52 -0.35 0.20 -13.90
C LEU A 52 0.58 -0.19 -12.74
N LYS A 53 0.02 -0.81 -11.69
CA LYS A 53 0.83 -1.37 -10.58
C LYS A 53 1.75 -2.48 -11.06
N GLY A 54 1.23 -3.36 -11.91
CA GLY A 54 1.96 -4.42 -12.60
C GLY A 54 3.12 -3.87 -13.38
N LEU A 55 2.91 -2.82 -14.20
CA LEU A 55 3.95 -2.13 -14.95
C LEU A 55 5.02 -1.55 -14.03
N VAL A 56 4.65 -0.87 -12.94
CA VAL A 56 5.62 -0.29 -11.99
C VAL A 56 6.43 -1.37 -11.26
N VAL A 57 5.77 -2.43 -10.81
CA VAL A 57 6.43 -3.59 -10.18
C VAL A 57 7.27 -4.33 -11.20
N SER A 58 6.86 -4.37 -12.45
CA SER A 58 7.62 -4.93 -13.57
C SER A 58 8.84 -4.07 -13.81
N THR A 59 8.72 -2.77 -14.08
CA THR A 59 9.89 -1.93 -14.40
C THR A 59 10.88 -1.83 -13.25
N LEU A 60 10.41 -1.76 -12.00
CA LEU A 60 11.28 -1.69 -10.82
C LEU A 60 11.73 -3.06 -10.28
N GLY A 61 10.95 -4.12 -10.54
CA GLY A 61 11.21 -5.48 -10.09
C GLY A 61 11.92 -6.34 -11.14
N ILE A 62 11.77 -6.08 -12.44
CA ILE A 62 12.42 -6.75 -13.58
C ILE A 62 13.94 -6.58 -13.55
N SER A 63 14.44 -5.51 -12.94
CA SER A 63 15.89 -5.37 -12.75
C SER A 63 16.49 -6.50 -11.91
N LEU A 64 15.68 -7.26 -11.14
CA LEU A 64 16.17 -8.42 -10.39
C LEU A 64 16.26 -9.69 -11.27
N PRO A 65 15.16 -10.26 -11.84
CA PRO A 65 15.20 -11.57 -12.51
C PRO A 65 15.96 -11.56 -13.84
N LEU A 66 15.82 -10.50 -14.64
CA LEU A 66 16.54 -10.38 -15.91
C LEU A 66 18.05 -10.28 -15.64
N TYR A 67 18.45 -9.63 -14.54
CA TYR A 67 19.84 -9.45 -14.17
C TYR A 67 20.43 -10.64 -13.42
N THR A 68 19.68 -11.36 -12.57
CA THR A 68 20.15 -12.64 -12.01
C THR A 68 20.43 -13.66 -13.10
N THR A 69 19.63 -13.64 -14.18
CA THR A 69 19.85 -14.50 -15.35
C THR A 69 21.09 -14.07 -16.13
N VAL A 70 21.27 -12.76 -16.38
CA VAL A 70 22.47 -12.20 -17.02
C VAL A 70 23.73 -12.38 -16.16
N MET A 71 23.62 -12.35 -14.82
CA MET A 71 24.73 -12.55 -13.86
C MET A 71 25.10 -14.02 -13.71
N PHE A 72 24.11 -14.93 -13.69
CA PHE A 72 24.35 -16.37 -13.73
C PHE A 72 25.10 -16.75 -15.02
N TRP A 73 24.76 -16.12 -16.15
CA TRP A 73 25.46 -16.33 -17.43
C TRP A 73 26.81 -15.62 -17.55
N SER A 74 27.03 -14.49 -16.89
CA SER A 74 28.29 -13.72 -16.99
C SER A 74 29.35 -14.08 -15.95
N GLY A 75 29.06 -14.98 -14.99
CA GLY A 75 30.01 -15.45 -13.98
C GLY A 75 30.54 -14.36 -13.03
N SER A 76 29.98 -13.15 -13.08
CA SER A 76 30.49 -11.98 -12.36
C SER A 76 29.96 -11.94 -10.94
N ALA A 77 30.74 -12.45 -9.99
CA ALA A 77 30.44 -12.49 -8.56
C ALA A 77 30.60 -11.13 -7.82
N ASN A 78 30.59 -10.00 -8.53
CA ASN A 78 30.74 -8.70 -7.89
C ASN A 78 29.45 -8.31 -7.17
N ALA A 79 29.48 -8.27 -5.82
CA ALA A 79 28.33 -8.08 -4.94
C ALA A 79 27.69 -6.66 -4.94
N LEU A 80 28.22 -5.71 -5.71
CA LEU A 80 27.79 -4.31 -5.69
C LEU A 80 26.40 -4.08 -6.34
N PRO A 81 26.10 -4.67 -7.52
CA PRO A 81 24.78 -4.55 -8.15
C PRO A 81 23.69 -5.22 -7.30
N ILE A 82 23.98 -6.37 -6.66
CA ILE A 82 23.01 -7.08 -5.80
C ILE A 82 22.54 -6.19 -4.63
N LYS A 83 23.45 -5.41 -4.03
CA LYS A 83 23.11 -4.47 -2.94
C LYS A 83 22.29 -3.28 -3.45
N LEU A 84 22.67 -2.71 -4.59
CA LEU A 84 21.98 -1.55 -5.19
C LEU A 84 20.58 -1.90 -5.70
N TYR A 85 20.38 -3.12 -6.22
CA TYR A 85 19.08 -3.57 -6.71
C TYR A 85 18.21 -4.22 -5.62
N GLY A 86 18.79 -4.77 -4.55
CA GLY A 86 18.06 -5.06 -3.32
C GLY A 86 17.43 -3.81 -2.70
N LEU A 87 18.15 -2.67 -2.78
CA LEU A 87 17.61 -1.35 -2.42
C LEU A 87 16.47 -0.91 -3.36
N LEU A 88 16.54 -1.23 -4.65
CA LEU A 88 15.47 -0.91 -5.62
C LEU A 88 14.25 -1.84 -5.49
N GLY A 89 14.41 -3.12 -5.16
CA GLY A 89 13.29 -4.03 -4.88
C GLY A 89 12.52 -3.62 -3.62
N LEU A 90 13.23 -3.11 -2.60
CA LEU A 90 12.62 -2.52 -1.40
C LEU A 90 12.00 -1.15 -1.63
N SER A 91 12.31 -0.49 -2.76
CA SER A 91 11.76 0.83 -3.07
C SER A 91 10.25 0.80 -3.27
N TYR A 92 9.67 -0.30 -3.80
CA TYR A 92 8.22 -0.39 -4.01
C TYR A 92 7.42 -0.38 -2.69
N PRO A 93 7.69 -1.26 -1.71
CA PRO A 93 7.05 -1.15 -0.40
C PRO A 93 7.27 0.19 0.29
N LEU A 94 8.44 0.80 0.12
CA LEU A 94 8.75 2.12 0.68
C LEU A 94 7.94 3.24 0.00
N LEU A 95 7.78 3.22 -1.32
CA LEU A 95 6.96 4.20 -2.05
C LEU A 95 5.50 4.10 -1.63
N ILE A 96 4.94 2.89 -1.55
CA ILE A 96 3.57 2.67 -1.08
C ILE A 96 3.42 3.14 0.38
N SER A 97 4.41 2.88 1.23
CA SER A 97 4.49 3.37 2.60
C SER A 97 4.41 4.90 2.67
N ILE A 98 5.26 5.61 1.91
CA ILE A 98 5.28 7.08 1.88
C ILE A 98 3.94 7.65 1.41
N ILE A 99 3.36 7.09 0.34
CA ILE A 99 2.06 7.53 -0.18
C ILE A 99 0.98 7.37 0.90
N LYS A 100 0.94 6.21 1.57
CA LYS A 100 -0.04 5.94 2.62
C LYS A 100 0.20 6.78 3.87
N ALA A 101 1.45 7.12 4.18
CA ALA A 101 1.81 8.05 5.25
C ALA A 101 1.22 9.45 5.01
N ILE A 102 1.41 9.98 3.81
CA ILE A 102 0.88 11.30 3.43
C ILE A 102 -0.65 11.30 3.43
N GLU A 103 -1.28 10.25 2.90
CA GLU A 103 -2.73 10.08 2.92
C GLU A 103 -3.27 9.99 4.35
N GLY A 104 -2.64 9.17 5.18
CA GLY A 104 -2.99 9.02 6.60
C GLY A 104 -2.86 10.32 7.39
N TYR A 105 -1.81 11.10 7.12
CA TYR A 105 -1.61 12.42 7.72
C TYR A 105 -2.74 13.37 7.36
N LYS A 106 -2.97 13.59 6.06
CA LYS A 106 -3.97 14.56 5.56
C LYS A 106 -5.38 14.22 6.07
N ASN A 107 -5.75 12.94 6.03
CA ASN A 107 -7.08 12.50 6.45
C ASN A 107 -7.28 12.64 7.96
N SER A 108 -6.27 12.28 8.76
CA SER A 108 -6.34 12.36 10.23
C SER A 108 -6.29 13.81 10.74
N GLU A 109 -5.48 14.66 10.12
CA GLU A 109 -5.44 16.09 10.43
C GLU A 109 -6.77 16.77 10.07
N LYS A 110 -7.33 16.47 8.88
CA LYS A 110 -8.62 17.01 8.45
C LYS A 110 -9.74 16.61 9.42
N ALA A 111 -9.85 15.34 9.77
CA ALA A 111 -10.86 14.88 10.72
C ALA A 111 -10.71 15.52 12.11
N ALA A 112 -9.47 15.74 12.56
CA ALA A 112 -9.20 16.44 13.81
C ALA A 112 -9.70 17.89 13.81
N LYS A 113 -9.46 18.62 12.71
CA LYS A 113 -10.00 19.97 12.53
C LYS A 113 -11.52 19.97 12.52
N GLU A 114 -12.13 19.03 11.82
CA GLU A 114 -13.60 18.91 11.74
C GLU A 114 -14.26 18.62 13.09
N VAL A 115 -13.60 17.86 13.98
CA VAL A 115 -14.13 17.63 15.33
C VAL A 115 -13.79 18.75 16.33
N GLY A 116 -13.15 19.83 15.88
CA GLY A 116 -12.86 21.02 16.70
C GLY A 116 -11.58 20.92 17.53
N LEU A 117 -10.61 20.08 17.15
CA LEU A 117 -9.30 20.07 17.81
C LEU A 117 -8.46 21.30 17.43
N ASN A 118 -7.64 21.74 18.38
CA ASN A 118 -6.71 22.84 18.11
C ASN A 118 -5.61 22.42 17.11
N LYS A 119 -4.81 23.40 16.66
CA LYS A 119 -3.75 23.16 15.67
C LYS A 119 -2.77 22.06 16.10
N GLN A 120 -2.30 22.10 17.35
CA GLN A 120 -1.32 21.13 17.86
C GLN A 120 -1.90 19.71 17.94
N GLN A 121 -3.13 19.58 18.41
CA GLN A 121 -3.84 18.31 18.50
C GLN A 121 -4.16 17.74 17.11
N SER A 122 -4.48 18.60 16.14
CA SER A 122 -4.71 18.21 14.75
C SER A 122 -3.42 17.70 14.09
N ILE A 123 -2.29 18.36 14.32
CA ILE A 123 -0.97 17.88 13.86
C ILE A 123 -0.65 16.53 14.49
N ASN A 124 -0.89 16.35 15.80
CA ASN A 124 -0.65 15.07 16.48
C ASN A 124 -1.52 13.94 15.91
N ALA A 125 -2.79 14.22 15.60
CA ALA A 125 -3.66 13.28 14.90
C ALA A 125 -3.10 12.94 13.50
N GLY A 126 -2.63 13.94 12.76
CA GLY A 126 -1.93 13.78 11.49
C GLY A 126 -0.71 12.86 11.59
N ILE A 127 0.18 13.08 12.56
CA ILE A 127 1.38 12.24 12.78
C ILE A 127 1.00 10.79 13.05
N LYS A 128 0.01 10.54 13.92
CA LYS A 128 -0.50 9.18 14.18
C LYS A 128 -1.09 8.54 12.92
N GLY A 129 -1.79 9.33 12.12
CA GLY A 129 -2.28 8.94 10.81
C GLY A 129 -1.16 8.54 9.85
N SER A 130 -0.09 9.33 9.82
CA SER A 130 1.11 9.07 9.02
C SER A 130 1.75 7.74 9.41
N ILE A 131 2.02 7.52 10.70
CA ILE A 131 2.65 6.28 11.20
C ILE A 131 1.81 5.05 10.83
N LEU A 132 0.50 5.08 11.10
CA LEU A 132 -0.38 3.97 10.77
C LEU A 132 -0.50 3.76 9.26
N GLY A 133 -0.49 4.85 8.49
CA GLY A 133 -0.42 4.84 7.03
C GLY A 133 0.83 4.14 6.51
N SER A 134 2.01 4.54 7.00
CA SER A 134 3.31 3.94 6.64
C SER A 134 3.32 2.44 6.91
N ILE A 135 2.94 2.02 8.12
CA ILE A 135 2.93 0.59 8.49
C ILE A 135 2.03 -0.20 7.54
N LYS A 136 0.81 0.28 7.30
CA LYS A 136 -0.12 -0.37 6.35
C LYS A 136 0.46 -0.39 4.94
N GLY A 137 1.10 0.69 4.49
CA GLY A 137 1.70 0.76 3.17
C GLY A 137 2.87 -0.21 2.99
N ILE A 138 3.73 -0.39 4.00
CA ILE A 138 4.80 -1.40 3.98
C ILE A 138 4.18 -2.80 3.88
N CYS A 139 3.21 -3.14 4.73
CA CYS A 139 2.58 -4.45 4.71
C CYS A 139 1.91 -4.73 3.35
N HIS A 140 1.15 -3.78 2.81
CA HIS A 140 0.54 -3.90 1.48
C HIS A 140 1.58 -4.06 0.39
N GLY A 141 2.61 -3.21 0.41
CA GLY A 141 3.66 -3.23 -0.60
C GLY A 141 4.45 -4.53 -0.58
N LEU A 142 4.72 -5.10 0.60
CA LEU A 142 5.37 -6.40 0.73
C LEU A 142 4.49 -7.53 0.21
N ILE A 143 3.21 -7.56 0.56
CA ILE A 143 2.27 -8.58 0.07
C ILE A 143 2.13 -8.49 -1.46
N ASP A 144 1.93 -7.28 -1.99
CA ASP A 144 1.80 -7.04 -3.42
C ASP A 144 3.10 -7.46 -4.15
N TYR A 145 4.27 -7.09 -3.61
CA TYR A 145 5.57 -7.48 -4.15
C TYR A 145 5.80 -9.00 -4.11
N THR A 146 5.49 -9.67 -3.00
CA THR A 146 5.65 -11.12 -2.89
C THR A 146 4.72 -11.84 -3.87
N ILE A 147 3.44 -11.49 -3.92
CA ILE A 147 2.48 -12.17 -4.80
C ILE A 147 2.80 -11.92 -6.27
N LEU A 148 2.99 -10.65 -6.66
CA LEU A 148 3.28 -10.30 -8.06
C LEU A 148 4.66 -10.81 -8.47
N GLY A 149 5.67 -10.66 -7.61
CA GLY A 149 7.03 -11.12 -7.85
C GLY A 149 7.11 -12.64 -8.02
N THR A 150 6.54 -13.40 -7.09
CA THR A 150 6.54 -14.87 -7.16
C THR A 150 5.73 -15.40 -8.35
N SER A 151 4.55 -14.82 -8.62
CA SER A 151 3.71 -15.21 -9.76
C SER A 151 4.41 -14.92 -11.09
N THR A 152 5.10 -13.78 -11.18
CA THR A 152 5.88 -13.42 -12.38
C THR A 152 7.03 -14.41 -12.58
N LEU A 153 7.79 -14.73 -11.53
CA LEU A 153 8.88 -15.72 -11.60
C LEU A 153 8.38 -17.10 -12.01
N MET A 154 7.25 -17.56 -11.45
CA MET A 154 6.65 -18.85 -11.79
C MET A 154 6.17 -18.89 -13.26
N LEU A 155 5.61 -17.80 -13.78
CA LEU A 155 5.21 -17.78 -15.19
C LEU A 155 6.42 -17.77 -16.13
N LEU A 156 7.48 -17.05 -15.75
CA LEU A 156 8.71 -17.03 -16.53
C LEU A 156 9.43 -18.38 -16.55
N SER A 157 9.31 -19.19 -15.50
CA SER A 157 9.87 -20.55 -15.52
C SER A 157 9.10 -21.52 -16.43
N LEU A 158 7.88 -21.17 -16.85
CA LEU A 158 7.06 -21.97 -17.77
C LEU A 158 7.24 -21.56 -19.23
N ILE A 159 7.81 -20.38 -19.50
CA ILE A 159 8.05 -19.89 -20.85
C ILE A 159 9.52 -20.18 -21.20
N PRO A 160 9.81 -20.88 -22.31
CA PRO A 160 11.20 -21.02 -22.77
C PRO A 160 11.79 -19.63 -23.03
N VAL A 161 12.64 -19.18 -22.11
CA VAL A 161 13.21 -17.83 -22.09
C VAL A 161 14.29 -17.69 -23.14
N SER A 162 13.89 -17.25 -24.34
CA SER A 162 14.83 -16.70 -25.32
C SER A 162 15.24 -15.28 -24.89
N PRO A 163 16.55 -14.94 -24.84
CA PRO A 163 17.05 -13.63 -24.42
C PRO A 163 16.38 -12.44 -25.14
N ILE A 164 15.93 -12.64 -26.38
CA ILE A 164 15.28 -11.63 -27.21
C ILE A 164 13.82 -11.40 -26.77
N PHE A 165 13.14 -12.46 -26.34
CA PHE A 165 11.74 -12.41 -25.93
C PHE A 165 11.55 -12.21 -24.43
N THR A 166 12.58 -12.46 -23.61
CA THR A 166 12.49 -12.34 -22.15
C THR A 166 12.00 -10.95 -21.71
N PRO A 167 12.53 -9.81 -22.16
CA PRO A 167 12.05 -8.50 -21.70
C PRO A 167 10.57 -8.27 -21.99
N LEU A 168 10.10 -8.69 -23.17
CA LEU A 168 8.71 -8.56 -23.61
C LEU A 168 7.80 -9.53 -22.84
N ALA A 169 8.27 -10.75 -22.59
CA ALA A 169 7.59 -11.75 -21.79
C ALA A 169 7.43 -11.27 -20.34
N ILE A 170 8.45 -10.64 -19.72
CA ILE A 170 8.30 -10.14 -18.36
C ILE A 170 7.36 -8.94 -18.29
N LEU A 171 7.45 -8.00 -19.24
CA LEU A 171 6.53 -6.85 -19.30
C LEU A 171 5.08 -7.30 -19.47
N SER A 172 4.82 -8.22 -20.41
CA SER A 172 3.47 -8.73 -20.67
C SER A 172 2.93 -9.54 -19.49
N THR A 173 3.75 -10.40 -18.88
CA THR A 173 3.32 -11.19 -17.71
C THR A 173 3.06 -10.32 -16.49
N GLY A 174 3.94 -9.37 -16.17
CA GLY A 174 3.72 -8.47 -15.03
C GLY A 174 2.53 -7.51 -15.23
N LEU A 175 2.26 -7.08 -16.47
CA LEU A 175 1.03 -6.34 -16.82
C LEU A 175 -0.23 -7.19 -16.58
N VAL A 176 -0.30 -8.37 -17.19
CA VAL A 176 -1.48 -9.25 -17.11
C VAL A 176 -1.70 -9.73 -15.67
N LEU A 177 -0.64 -10.14 -14.98
CA LEU A 177 -0.70 -10.56 -13.58
C LEU A 177 -1.09 -9.41 -12.66
N GLY A 178 -0.58 -8.20 -12.87
CA GLY A 178 -1.00 -7.02 -12.12
C GLY A 178 -2.50 -6.76 -12.24
N GLY A 179 -3.02 -6.81 -13.48
CA GLY A 179 -4.44 -6.67 -13.75
C GLY A 179 -5.30 -7.75 -13.09
N LEU A 180 -4.93 -9.02 -13.25
CA LEU A 180 -5.65 -10.16 -12.65
C LEU A 180 -5.59 -10.13 -11.12
N TYR A 181 -4.43 -9.83 -10.55
CA TYR A 181 -4.23 -9.70 -9.11
C TYR A 181 -5.20 -8.68 -8.51
N ASN A 182 -5.30 -7.50 -9.12
CA ASN A 182 -6.14 -6.43 -8.58
C ASN A 182 -7.64 -6.76 -8.70
N ILE A 183 -8.06 -7.47 -9.76
CA ILE A 183 -9.42 -8.03 -9.87
C ILE A 183 -9.72 -9.00 -8.72
N ILE A 184 -8.81 -9.97 -8.47
CA ILE A 184 -8.98 -10.98 -7.42
C ILE A 184 -9.02 -10.29 -6.05
N LYS A 185 -8.08 -9.38 -5.81
CA LYS A 185 -7.97 -8.57 -4.58
C LYS A 185 -9.28 -7.82 -4.30
N ASP A 186 -9.85 -7.17 -5.30
CA ASP A 186 -11.11 -6.43 -5.14
C ASP A 186 -12.33 -7.34 -4.95
N LYS A 187 -12.40 -8.49 -5.64
CA LYS A 187 -13.46 -9.49 -5.40
C LYS A 187 -13.42 -10.02 -3.97
N VAL A 188 -12.25 -10.40 -3.48
CA VAL A 188 -12.06 -10.88 -2.10
C VAL A 188 -12.50 -9.81 -1.11
N ARG A 189 -12.08 -8.54 -1.31
CA ARG A 189 -12.49 -7.43 -0.44
C ARG A 189 -14.00 -7.20 -0.44
N LYS A 190 -14.64 -7.21 -1.62
CA LYS A 190 -16.11 -7.06 -1.74
C LYS A 190 -16.83 -8.16 -0.96
N HIS A 191 -16.38 -9.42 -1.07
CA HIS A 191 -16.94 -10.55 -0.34
C HIS A 191 -16.79 -10.41 1.19
N PHE A 192 -15.62 -9.99 1.67
CA PHE A 192 -15.43 -9.74 3.11
C PHE A 192 -16.27 -8.58 3.63
N LEU A 193 -16.48 -7.53 2.83
CA LEU A 193 -17.30 -6.38 3.21
C LEU A 193 -18.80 -6.68 3.18
N SER A 194 -19.28 -7.58 2.31
CA SER A 194 -20.68 -8.00 2.31
C SER A 194 -21.02 -8.89 3.50
N ASN A 195 -20.08 -9.71 3.99
CA ASN A 195 -20.30 -10.64 5.10
C ASN A 195 -20.12 -10.02 6.50
N ASN A 196 -19.62 -8.78 6.59
CA ASN A 196 -19.40 -8.07 7.86
C ASN A 196 -20.31 -6.83 8.02
N ARG A 197 -21.39 -6.75 7.24
CA ARG A 197 -22.49 -5.78 7.42
C ARG A 197 -23.67 -6.50 8.04
#